data_AF-A0A6J2UCS7-F1
#
_entry.id   AF-A0A6J2UCS7-F1
#
_cell.length_a   1.000
_cell.length_b   1.000
_cell.length_c   1.000
_cell.angle_alpha   90.00
_cell.angle_beta   90.00
_cell.angle_gamma   90.00
#
_symmetry.space_group_name_H-M   'P 1'
#
loop_
_entity.id
_entity.type
_entity.pdbx_description
1 polymer ?
#
loop_
_entity_poly.entity_id
_entity_poly.type
_entity_poly.pdbx_seq_one_letter_code
_entity_poly.pdbx_strand_id
1 'polypeptide(L)'
;MLQLSYVLVYCVLLAPYNAYAQSESELLKLGPCPKLPHPLPKPSFKEKISFVGVFTDIKSIPPGSGVNTTVCERKDFQNSKDLTLIGTDNKTYYLLYSCIEINFLLGRTHFEAATAFVVPKGPDPGTDKRFREALDKNRLSLKYWVNLCNV
;
A
#
# COMPACT_ATOMS: atom_id res chain seq x y z
N MET A 1 -7.29 -50.40 -13.54
CA MET A 1 -6.72 -49.18 -14.17
C MET A 1 -7.66 -47.96 -14.15
N LEU A 2 -8.72 -47.92 -13.33
CA LEU A 2 -9.63 -46.75 -13.26
C LEU A 2 -9.36 -45.80 -12.07
N GLN A 3 -8.65 -46.25 -11.04
CA GLN A 3 -8.43 -45.45 -9.83
C GLN A 3 -7.41 -44.30 -10.01
N LEU A 4 -6.42 -44.45 -10.89
CA LEU A 4 -5.43 -43.39 -11.16
C LEU A 4 -6.08 -42.16 -11.82
N SER A 5 -7.09 -42.39 -12.66
CA SER A 5 -7.80 -41.35 -13.41
C SER A 5 -8.62 -40.44 -12.50
N TYR A 6 -9.23 -40.98 -11.43
CA TYR A 6 -10.02 -40.21 -10.48
C TYR A 6 -9.17 -39.28 -9.60
N VAL A 7 -7.99 -39.74 -9.19
CA VAL A 7 -7.07 -38.94 -8.35
C VAL A 7 -6.52 -37.75 -9.15
N LEU A 8 -6.14 -37.96 -10.42
CA LEU A 8 -5.65 -36.90 -11.29
C LEU A 8 -6.72 -35.83 -11.55
N VAL A 9 -7.98 -36.23 -11.76
CA VAL A 9 -9.10 -35.29 -11.95
C VAL A 9 -9.36 -34.47 -10.67
N TYR A 10 -9.30 -35.08 -9.50
CA TYR A 10 -9.43 -34.36 -8.22
C TYR A 10 -8.30 -33.35 -7.99
N CYS A 11 -7.05 -33.70 -8.32
CA CYS A 11 -5.92 -32.78 -8.22
C CYS A 11 -6.05 -31.59 -9.19
N VAL A 12 -6.54 -31.81 -10.41
CA VAL A 12 -6.79 -30.74 -11.39
C VAL A 12 -7.92 -29.80 -10.93
N LEU A 13 -8.95 -30.33 -10.26
CA LEU A 13 -10.07 -29.53 -9.74
C LEU A 13 -9.69 -28.71 -8.49
N LEU A 14 -8.73 -29.17 -7.69
CA LEU A 14 -8.27 -28.48 -6.47
C LEU A 14 -7.12 -27.48 -6.72
N ALA A 15 -6.37 -27.63 -7.82
CA ALA A 15 -5.30 -26.70 -8.21
C ALA A 15 -5.74 -25.22 -8.31
N PRO A 16 -6.88 -24.85 -8.95
CA PRO A 16 -7.30 -23.46 -9.02
C PRO A 16 -7.74 -22.90 -7.66
N TYR A 17 -8.23 -23.74 -6.73
CA TYR A 17 -8.61 -23.29 -5.40
C TYR A 17 -7.41 -22.95 -4.52
N ASN A 18 -6.30 -23.71 -4.62
CA ASN A 18 -5.06 -23.36 -3.93
C ASN A 18 -4.40 -22.11 -4.53
N ALA A 19 -4.47 -21.92 -5.85
CA ALA A 19 -3.99 -20.69 -6.49
C ALA A 19 -4.83 -19.46 -6.09
N TYR A 20 -6.13 -19.63 -5.84
CA TYR A 20 -7.01 -18.58 -5.36
C TYR A 20 -6.82 -18.29 -3.85
N ALA A 21 -6.61 -19.33 -3.02
CA ALA A 21 -6.33 -19.16 -1.59
C ALA A 21 -4.97 -18.48 -1.32
N GLN A 22 -3.97 -18.68 -2.18
CA GLN A 22 -2.70 -17.93 -2.15
C GLN A 22 -2.80 -16.51 -2.72
N SER A 23 -3.94 -16.13 -3.29
CA SER A 23 -4.16 -14.76 -3.79
C SER A 23 -4.74 -13.82 -2.72
N GLU A 24 -4.97 -14.33 -1.50
CA GLU A 24 -5.32 -13.49 -0.36
C GLU A 24 -4.15 -12.58 -0.02
N SER A 25 -4.47 -11.29 0.06
CA SER A 25 -3.57 -10.22 0.42
C SER A 25 -2.77 -10.53 1.69
N GLU A 26 -1.51 -10.92 1.53
CA GLU A 26 -0.59 -11.14 2.65
C GLU A 26 -0.10 -9.78 3.16
N LEU A 27 -0.58 -9.38 4.34
CA LEU A 27 -0.06 -8.23 5.09
C LEU A 27 1.48 -8.27 5.22
N LEU A 28 2.02 -9.47 5.38
CA LEU A 28 3.45 -9.71 5.54
C LEU A 28 3.97 -10.48 4.34
N LYS A 29 4.83 -9.84 3.57
CA LYS A 29 5.49 -10.46 2.43
C LYS A 29 6.78 -11.11 2.88
N LEU A 30 7.09 -12.27 2.30
CA LEU A 30 8.36 -12.96 2.56
C LEU A 30 9.53 -12.19 1.93
N GLY A 31 10.66 -12.14 2.65
CA GLY A 31 11.90 -11.53 2.21
C GLY A 31 12.12 -10.10 2.70
N PRO A 32 13.23 -9.46 2.29
CA PRO A 32 13.55 -8.08 2.64
C PRO A 32 12.67 -7.09 1.88
N CYS A 33 12.67 -5.83 2.32
CA CYS A 33 11.99 -4.74 1.63
C CYS A 33 12.49 -4.61 0.19
N PRO A 34 11.57 -4.45 -0.80
CA PRO A 34 11.99 -4.26 -2.18
C PRO A 34 12.70 -2.91 -2.34
N LYS A 35 13.75 -2.90 -3.17
CA LYS A 35 14.36 -1.66 -3.62
C LYS A 35 13.47 -1.03 -4.67
N LEU A 36 13.05 0.21 -4.43
CA LEU A 36 12.21 0.93 -5.38
C LEU A 36 13.02 1.28 -6.65
N PRO A 37 12.45 1.09 -7.85
CA PRO A 37 13.14 1.40 -9.10
C PRO A 37 13.19 2.90 -9.40
N HIS A 38 12.24 3.68 -8.89
CA HIS A 38 12.13 5.12 -9.18
C HIS A 38 11.82 5.96 -7.93
N PRO A 39 12.66 5.90 -6.87
CA PRO A 39 12.51 6.78 -5.73
C PRO A 39 12.75 8.23 -6.14
N LEU A 40 11.95 9.15 -5.60
CA LEU A 40 12.15 10.58 -5.76
C LEU A 40 13.08 11.11 -4.67
N PRO A 41 13.78 12.23 -4.90
CA PRO A 41 14.57 12.90 -3.88
C PRO A 41 13.71 13.28 -2.68
N LYS A 42 14.35 13.44 -1.52
CA LYS A 42 13.64 13.77 -0.28
C LYS A 42 12.82 15.05 -0.43
N PRO A 43 11.58 15.08 0.05
CA PRO A 43 10.73 16.26 0.00
C PRO A 43 11.34 17.36 0.89
N SER A 44 11.46 18.57 0.34
CA SER A 44 11.98 19.76 1.03
C SER A 44 10.88 20.71 1.50
N PHE A 45 9.69 20.18 1.74
CA PHE A 45 8.48 20.98 1.94
C PHE A 45 8.43 21.63 3.32
N LYS A 46 7.90 22.85 3.37
CA LYS A 46 7.80 23.67 4.60
C LYS A 46 6.37 24.01 5.01
N GLU A 47 5.36 23.71 4.18
CA GLU A 47 3.97 24.03 4.54
C GLU A 47 3.31 22.89 5.32
N LYS A 48 2.14 23.19 5.88
CA LYS A 48 1.31 22.21 6.59
C LYS A 48 0.64 21.27 5.60
N ILE A 49 0.61 20.00 5.94
CA ILE A 49 -0.05 18.96 5.14
C ILE A 49 -1.09 18.21 5.98
N SER A 50 -2.03 17.60 5.29
CA SER A 50 -3.05 16.73 5.85
C SER A 50 -2.78 15.30 5.42
N PHE A 51 -2.78 14.39 6.39
CA PHE A 51 -2.60 12.96 6.17
C PHE A 51 -3.94 12.34 5.80
N VAL A 52 -4.17 12.01 4.53
CA VAL A 52 -5.52 11.69 4.02
C VAL A 52 -5.84 10.20 4.05
N GLY A 53 -4.83 9.35 3.87
CA GLY A 53 -5.05 7.92 3.78
C GLY A 53 -3.81 7.15 3.40
N VAL A 54 -3.97 5.84 3.31
CA VAL A 54 -2.89 4.89 3.06
C VAL A 54 -3.32 3.90 1.99
N PHE A 55 -2.41 3.62 1.06
CA PHE A 55 -2.48 2.46 0.19
C PHE A 55 -1.79 1.27 0.85
N THR A 56 -2.50 0.15 0.89
CA THR A 56 -2.02 -1.14 1.41
C THR A 56 -2.40 -2.26 0.44
N ASP A 57 -1.79 -3.42 0.61
CA ASP A 57 -2.13 -4.66 -0.09
C ASP A 57 -3.27 -5.42 0.60
N ILE A 58 -3.67 -5.05 1.81
CA ILE A 58 -4.78 -5.68 2.55
C ILE A 58 -6.13 -5.25 1.96
N LYS A 59 -6.94 -6.24 1.55
CA LYS A 59 -8.36 -6.00 1.22
C LYS A 59 -9.05 -5.48 2.48
N SER A 60 -9.47 -4.21 2.44
CA SER A 60 -9.89 -3.42 3.60
C SER A 60 -10.77 -4.19 4.59
N ILE A 61 -10.49 -3.92 5.86
CA ILE A 61 -11.24 -4.19 7.10
C ILE A 61 -12.75 -4.44 6.86
N PRO A 62 -13.35 -5.50 7.47
CA PRO A 62 -14.74 -5.88 7.23
C PRO A 62 -15.73 -4.69 7.37
N PRO A 63 -16.74 -4.60 6.50
CA PRO A 63 -17.74 -3.52 6.55
C PRO A 63 -18.37 -3.45 7.94
N GLY A 64 -18.26 -2.29 8.61
CA GLY A 64 -18.69 -2.08 9.99
C GLY A 64 -17.56 -1.68 10.94
N SER A 65 -16.30 -1.89 10.57
CA SER A 65 -15.15 -1.23 11.21
C SER A 65 -15.08 0.22 10.75
N GLY A 66 -15.98 1.06 11.25
CA GLY A 66 -15.96 2.49 10.98
C GLY A 66 -14.64 3.06 11.49
N VAL A 67 -13.67 3.26 10.60
CA VAL A 67 -12.66 4.28 10.84
C VAL A 67 -13.47 5.56 10.87
N ASN A 68 -13.71 6.07 12.07
CA ASN A 68 -14.48 7.28 12.28
C ASN A 68 -13.63 8.43 11.71
N THR A 69 -13.77 8.70 10.41
CA THR A 69 -12.92 9.64 9.68
C THR A 69 -13.19 11.03 10.21
N THR A 70 -12.33 11.51 11.10
CA THR A 70 -12.35 12.87 11.62
C THR A 70 -11.90 13.86 10.54
N VAL A 71 -12.10 15.16 10.78
CA VAL A 71 -11.52 16.20 9.91
C VAL A 71 -10.01 16.11 9.97
N CYS A 72 -9.34 16.17 8.82
CA CYS A 72 -7.89 16.02 8.76
C CYS A 72 -7.16 17.11 9.57
N GLU A 73 -6.40 16.71 10.58
CA GLU A 73 -5.50 17.63 11.28
C GLU A 73 -4.37 18.09 10.35
N ARG A 74 -4.12 19.41 10.33
CA ARG A 74 -3.00 20.00 9.59
C ARG A 74 -1.76 19.99 10.47
N LYS A 75 -0.71 19.31 10.02
CA LYS A 75 0.57 19.24 10.74
C LYS A 75 1.69 19.73 9.84
N ASP A 76 2.73 20.28 10.46
CA ASP A 76 3.95 20.57 9.74
C ASP A 76 4.54 19.26 9.22
N PHE A 77 4.95 19.26 7.94
CA PHE A 77 5.55 18.07 7.38
C PHE A 77 6.89 17.79 8.05
N GLN A 78 6.95 16.73 8.86
CA GLN A 78 8.21 16.20 9.35
C GLN A 78 8.66 15.06 8.44
N ASN A 79 9.79 15.26 7.79
CA ASN A 79 10.40 14.22 6.97
C ASN A 79 10.90 13.09 7.89
N SER A 80 10.16 11.99 7.95
CA SER A 80 10.63 10.79 8.64
C SER A 80 11.72 10.14 7.81
N LYS A 81 12.84 9.78 8.44
CA LYS A 81 14.01 9.19 7.78
C LYS A 81 13.70 7.86 7.09
N ASP A 82 12.63 7.20 7.51
CA ASP A 82 12.25 5.85 7.08
C ASP A 82 11.19 5.87 5.95
N LEU A 83 10.82 7.06 5.47
CA LEU A 83 9.87 7.24 4.38
C LEU A 83 10.59 7.60 3.07
N THR A 84 10.22 6.92 2.00
CA THR A 84 10.73 7.19 0.65
C THR A 84 9.67 7.90 -0.17
N LEU A 85 9.99 9.04 -0.77
CA LEU A 85 9.06 9.74 -1.64
C LEU A 85 8.95 9.00 -2.97
N ILE A 86 7.72 8.68 -3.38
CA ILE A 86 7.45 7.93 -4.62
C ILE A 86 6.58 8.70 -5.61
N GLY A 87 5.82 9.69 -5.15
CA GLY A 87 5.02 10.55 -6.03
C GLY A 87 4.77 11.92 -5.42
N THR A 88 4.85 12.97 -6.22
CA THR A 88 4.47 14.34 -5.85
C THR A 88 4.40 15.22 -7.10
N ASP A 89 3.65 16.31 -7.02
CA ASP A 89 3.73 17.46 -7.93
C ASP A 89 4.40 18.69 -7.29
N ASN A 90 4.98 18.52 -6.10
CA ASN A 90 5.58 19.54 -5.22
C ASN A 90 4.62 20.68 -4.82
N LYS A 91 3.31 20.56 -5.06
CA LYS A 91 2.34 21.65 -4.87
C LYS A 91 1.07 21.26 -4.14
N THR A 92 0.52 20.08 -4.43
CA THR A 92 -0.80 19.68 -3.96
C THR A 92 -0.80 18.34 -3.24
N TYR A 93 0.12 17.43 -3.59
CA TYR A 93 0.15 16.11 -2.97
C TYR A 93 1.56 15.52 -2.83
N TYR A 94 1.67 14.57 -1.90
CA TYR A 94 2.83 13.73 -1.70
C TYR A 94 2.39 12.31 -1.40
N LEU A 95 3.13 11.34 -1.94
CA LEU A 95 2.95 9.91 -1.68
C LEU A 95 4.28 9.35 -1.18
N LEU A 96 4.28 8.89 0.06
CA LEU A 96 5.44 8.41 0.78
C LEU A 96 5.30 6.91 1.02
N TYR A 97 6.24 6.14 0.51
CA TYR A 97 6.36 4.72 0.73
C TYR A 97 7.10 4.44 2.04
N SER A 98 6.57 3.49 2.82
CA SER A 98 7.20 2.92 4.00
C SER A 98 7.28 1.41 3.84
N CYS A 99 8.40 0.84 4.28
CA CYS A 99 8.55 -0.60 4.39
C CYS A 99 9.22 -0.95 5.71
N ILE A 100 8.59 -1.86 6.47
CA ILE A 100 9.06 -2.28 7.79
C ILE A 100 9.45 -3.74 7.69
N GLU A 101 10.74 -4.03 7.86
CA GLU A 101 11.22 -5.41 7.96
C GLU A 101 10.99 -5.96 9.38
N ILE A 102 10.44 -7.15 9.46
CA ILE A 102 10.19 -7.89 10.69
C ILE A 102 10.92 -9.23 10.58
N ASN A 103 11.84 -9.48 11.52
CA ASN A 103 12.55 -10.74 11.62
C ASN A 103 11.73 -11.72 12.45
N PHE A 104 11.29 -12.83 11.84
CA PHE A 104 10.71 -13.97 12.54
C PHE A 104 11.72 -15.12 12.61
N LEU A 105 11.48 -16.06 13.52
CA LEU A 105 12.32 -17.26 13.71
C LEU A 105 12.53 -18.07 12.42
N LEU A 106 11.58 -17.98 11.48
CA LEU A 106 11.57 -18.73 10.22
C LEU A 106 12.08 -17.94 9.00
N GLY A 107 12.42 -16.65 9.17
CA GLY A 107 12.89 -15.81 8.07
C GLY A 107 12.55 -14.34 8.23
N ARG A 108 13.02 -13.51 7.28
CA ARG A 108 12.66 -12.09 7.22
C ARG A 108 11.35 -11.94 6.46
N THR A 109 10.48 -11.10 6.98
CA THR A 109 9.27 -10.65 6.33
C THR A 109 9.24 -9.14 6.32
N HIS A 110 8.37 -8.54 5.52
CA HIS A 110 8.17 -7.11 5.56
C HIS A 110 6.71 -6.74 5.33
N PHE A 111 6.35 -5.56 5.83
CA PHE A 111 5.09 -4.89 5.58
C PHE A 111 5.33 -3.65 4.73
N GLU A 112 4.48 -3.42 3.73
CA GLU A 112 4.55 -2.27 2.84
C GLU A 112 3.30 -1.39 2.98
N ALA A 113 3.49 -0.07 2.95
CA ALA A 113 2.39 0.89 2.86
C ALA A 113 2.84 2.13 2.10
N ALA A 114 1.89 2.82 1.47
CA ALA A 114 2.12 4.13 0.87
C ALA A 114 1.14 5.15 1.43
N THR A 115 1.69 6.13 2.14
CA THR A 115 1.00 7.16 2.91
C THR A 115 0.81 8.38 2.04
N ALA A 116 -0.44 8.78 1.85
CA ALA A 116 -0.81 9.92 1.02
C ALA A 116 -1.04 11.16 1.88
N PHE A 117 -0.46 12.27 1.43
CA PHE A 117 -0.63 13.58 2.03
C PHE A 117 -1.08 14.60 0.98
N VAL A 118 -1.90 15.54 1.40
CA VAL A 118 -2.36 16.65 0.55
C VAL A 118 -2.15 17.99 1.25
N VAL A 119 -1.99 19.03 0.45
CA VAL A 119 -1.91 20.42 0.90
C VAL A 119 -3.33 20.91 1.25
N PRO A 120 -3.53 21.87 2.17
CA PRO A 120 -4.81 22.34 2.70
C PRO A 120 -5.98 22.61 1.75
N LYS A 121 -5.71 22.81 0.45
CA LYS A 121 -6.76 22.98 -0.58
C LYS A 121 -7.43 21.67 -0.99
N GLY A 122 -6.94 20.54 -0.48
CA GLY A 122 -7.41 19.20 -0.79
C GLY A 122 -6.76 18.61 -2.04
N PRO A 123 -7.02 17.31 -2.31
CA PRO A 123 -6.55 16.68 -3.53
C PRO A 123 -7.25 17.29 -4.76
N ASP A 124 -6.48 17.63 -5.79
CA ASP A 124 -7.04 17.90 -7.11
C ASP A 124 -7.79 16.66 -7.65
N PRO A 125 -8.76 16.81 -8.57
CA PRO A 125 -9.49 15.68 -9.18
C PRO A 125 -8.60 14.63 -9.86
N GLY A 126 -7.34 14.97 -10.18
CA GLY A 126 -6.36 14.05 -10.76
C GLY A 126 -5.46 13.33 -9.75
N THR A 127 -5.58 13.61 -8.46
CA THR A 127 -4.60 13.15 -7.45
C THR A 127 -4.66 11.63 -7.21
N ASP A 128 -5.85 11.00 -7.19
CA ASP A 128 -5.94 9.53 -7.06
C ASP A 128 -5.24 8.81 -8.23
N LYS A 129 -5.47 9.27 -9.46
CA LYS A 129 -4.79 8.73 -10.64
C LYS A 129 -3.27 8.84 -10.52
N ARG A 130 -2.77 10.02 -10.10
CA ARG A 130 -1.34 10.25 -9.91
C ARG A 130 -0.74 9.40 -8.79
N PHE A 131 -1.49 9.12 -7.72
CA PHE A 131 -1.05 8.20 -6.68
C PHE A 131 -0.86 6.79 -7.26
N ARG A 132 -1.84 6.27 -8.00
CA ARG A 132 -1.77 4.95 -8.62
C ARG A 132 -0.64 4.85 -9.64
N GLU A 133 -0.46 5.87 -10.48
CA GLU A 133 0.66 5.93 -11.43
C GLU A 133 2.02 5.90 -10.71
N ALA A 134 2.16 6.56 -9.56
CA ALA A 134 3.38 6.53 -8.76
C ALA A 134 3.66 5.15 -8.14
N LEU A 135 2.61 4.44 -7.70
CA LEU A 135 2.71 3.06 -7.21
C LEU A 135 3.14 2.11 -8.34
N ASP A 136 2.47 2.19 -9.49
CA ASP A 136 2.76 1.35 -10.67
C ASP A 136 4.19 1.57 -11.18
N LYS A 137 4.64 2.84 -11.26
CA LYS A 137 6.01 3.20 -11.65
C LYS A 137 7.06 2.59 -10.72
N ASN A 138 6.71 2.39 -9.45
CA ASN A 138 7.57 1.76 -8.46
C ASN A 138 7.32 0.25 -8.30
N ARG A 139 6.47 -0.35 -9.15
CA ARG A 139 6.10 -1.77 -9.12
C ARG A 139 5.53 -2.21 -7.78
N LEU A 140 4.81 -1.32 -7.10
CA LEU A 140 4.19 -1.58 -5.81
C LEU A 140 2.79 -2.16 -6.03
N SER A 141 2.47 -3.26 -5.36
CA SER A 141 1.19 -3.97 -5.47
C SER A 141 0.11 -3.46 -4.49
N LEU A 142 0.25 -2.23 -3.99
CA LEU A 142 -0.62 -1.63 -2.96
C LEU A 142 -1.94 -1.15 -3.57
N LYS A 143 -2.94 -2.03 -3.62
CA LYS A 143 -4.18 -1.80 -4.38
C LYS A 143 -5.30 -1.13 -3.57
N TYR A 144 -5.31 -1.30 -2.27
CA TYR A 144 -6.43 -0.93 -1.42
C TYR A 144 -6.18 0.41 -0.75
N TRP A 145 -7.15 1.32 -0.91
CA TRP A 145 -7.15 2.62 -0.29
C TRP A 145 -7.91 2.58 1.04
N VAL A 146 -7.26 3.01 2.11
CA VAL A 146 -7.88 3.24 3.41
C VAL A 146 -7.94 4.74 3.63
N ASN A 147 -9.15 5.28 3.63
CA ASN A 147 -9.39 6.68 3.96
C ASN A 147 -9.27 6.87 5.48
N LEU A 148 -8.48 7.84 5.92
CA LEU A 148 -8.21 8.05 7.35
C LEU A 148 -8.80 9.35 7.89
N CYS A 149 -9.06 10.33 7.03
CA CYS A 149 -9.76 11.55 7.40
C CYS A 149 -10.44 12.19 6.18
N ASN A 150 -11.38 13.10 6.44
CA ASN A 150 -12.01 13.89 5.40
C ASN A 150 -11.36 15.27 5.34
N VAL A 151 -10.95 15.68 4.14
CA VAL A 151 -10.31 16.97 3.85
C VAL A 151 -11.35 18.04 3.61
#